data_AF-A0A966ZBK7-F1
#
_entry.id   AF-A0A966ZBK7-F1
#
_cell.length_a   1.000
_cell.length_b   1.000
_cell.length_c   1.000
_cell.angle_alpha   90.00
_cell.angle_beta   90.00
_cell.angle_gamma   90.00
#
_symmetry.space_group_name_H-M   'P 1'
#
loop_
_entity.id
_entity.type
_entity.pdbx_description
1 polymer ?
#
loop_
_entity_poly.entity_id
_entity_poly.type
_entity_poly.pdbx_seq_one_letter_code
_entity_poly.pdbx_strand_id
1 'polypeptide(L)'
;MRHKSAHLPAVLVAAKQAHDVTYAGSVFERLQTVNAETRAILAEARAAETPMIALLAVARIEKQLELEAKLLGQLNESARVAVGVTIQSEDSPATAAVKNALSRATSAQLRDFGNLVQAMSGNIISANP
;
A
#
# COMPACT_ATOMS: atom_id res chain seq x y z
N MET A 1 -21.38 48.58 3.96
CA MET A 1 -21.12 48.22 5.38
C MET A 1 -20.05 47.13 5.48
N ARG A 2 -18.77 47.44 5.15
CA ARG A 2 -17.64 46.47 5.16
C ARG A 2 -16.67 46.67 6.34
N HIS A 3 -17.02 47.50 7.33
CA HIS A 3 -16.14 47.87 8.43
C HIS A 3 -16.28 47.02 9.70
N LYS A 4 -17.35 46.20 9.80
CA LYS A 4 -17.54 45.25 10.93
C LYS A 4 -16.67 43.99 10.82
N SER A 5 -16.11 43.72 9.66
CA SER A 5 -15.27 42.55 9.38
C SER A 5 -13.77 42.81 9.57
N ALA A 6 -13.37 44.08 9.70
CA ALA A 6 -11.97 44.51 9.69
C ALA A 6 -11.35 44.70 11.09
N HIS A 7 -12.16 44.68 12.15
CA HIS A 7 -11.69 44.81 13.52
C HIS A 7 -12.34 43.74 14.39
N LEU A 8 -11.86 42.50 14.30
CA LEU A 8 -11.98 41.62 15.45
C LEU A 8 -11.11 42.22 16.57
N PRO A 9 -11.66 42.48 17.77
CA PRO A 9 -10.88 42.90 18.91
C PRO A 9 -9.67 41.97 19.09
N ALA A 10 -8.48 42.53 19.27
CA ALA A 10 -7.25 41.75 19.43
C ALA A 10 -7.37 40.66 20.51
N VAL A 11 -8.18 40.90 21.54
CA VAL A 11 -8.54 39.94 22.59
C VAL A 11 -9.26 38.70 22.05
N LEU A 12 -10.20 38.85 21.10
CA LEU A 12 -10.89 37.71 20.49
C LEU A 12 -9.95 36.90 19.59
N VAL A 13 -9.04 37.57 18.88
CA VAL A 13 -8.01 36.90 18.07
C VAL A 13 -7.04 36.12 18.97
N ALA A 14 -6.57 36.73 20.05
CA ALA A 14 -5.70 36.08 21.04
C ALA A 14 -6.40 34.90 21.75
N ALA A 15 -7.67 35.05 22.12
CA ALA A 15 -8.46 33.98 22.71
C ALA A 15 -8.67 32.80 21.74
N LYS A 16 -8.92 33.07 20.45
CA LYS A 16 -9.03 32.05 19.42
C LYS A 16 -7.70 31.31 19.23
N GLN A 17 -6.58 32.03 19.17
CA GLN A 17 -5.25 31.41 19.07
C GLN A 17 -4.93 30.55 20.30
N ALA A 18 -5.20 31.04 21.50
CA ALA A 18 -5.01 30.27 22.74
C ALA A 18 -5.89 29.02 22.79
N HIS A 19 -7.15 29.14 22.35
CA HIS A 19 -8.07 28.00 22.22
C HIS A 19 -7.54 26.98 21.21
N ASP A 20 -7.08 27.43 20.04
CA ASP A 20 -6.57 26.55 18.98
C ASP A 20 -5.28 25.83 19.41
N VAL A 21 -4.38 26.50 20.14
CA VAL A 21 -3.20 25.88 20.75
C VAL A 21 -3.59 24.84 21.81
N THR A 22 -4.56 25.16 22.68
CA THR A 22 -5.04 24.24 23.72
C THR A 22 -5.71 23.01 23.11
N TYR A 23 -6.56 23.21 22.09
CA TYR A 23 -7.23 22.14 21.38
C TYR A 23 -6.22 21.26 20.62
N ALA A 24 -5.25 21.85 19.94
CA ALA A 24 -4.18 21.10 19.27
C ALA A 24 -3.35 20.26 20.25
N GLY A 25 -3.02 20.82 21.43
CA GLY A 25 -2.38 20.07 22.52
C GLY A 25 -3.21 18.85 22.94
N SER A 26 -4.52 19.03 23.14
CA SER A 26 -5.42 17.92 23.51
C SER A 26 -5.54 16.83 22.43
N VAL A 27 -5.44 17.20 21.15
CA VAL A 27 -5.45 16.25 20.03
C VAL A 27 -4.16 15.43 19.99
N PHE A 28 -3.02 16.08 20.22
CA PHE A 28 -1.73 15.40 20.28
C PHE A 28 -1.64 14.41 21.46
N GLU A 29 -2.11 14.81 22.65
CA GLU A 29 -2.20 13.93 23.81
C GLU A 29 -3.08 12.70 23.52
N ARG A 30 -4.26 12.92 22.92
CA ARG A 30 -5.14 11.81 22.53
C ARG A 30 -4.48 10.87 21.51
N LEU A 31 -3.72 11.42 20.56
CA LEU A 31 -2.98 10.62 19.57
C LEU A 31 -1.91 9.75 20.23
N GLN A 32 -1.16 10.28 21.21
CA GLN A 32 -0.20 9.49 21.98
C GLN A 32 -0.86 8.35 22.75
N THR A 33 -2.00 8.58 23.38
CA THR A 33 -2.75 7.54 24.10
C THR A 33 -3.13 6.40 23.16
N VAL A 34 -3.68 6.71 21.99
CA VAL A 34 -4.07 5.70 21.00
C VAL A 34 -2.84 4.98 20.44
N ASN A 35 -1.70 5.66 20.27
CA ASN A 35 -0.46 5.03 19.83
C ASN A 35 0.07 4.03 20.86
N ALA A 36 0.04 4.38 22.15
CA ALA A 36 0.44 3.50 23.23
C ALA A 36 -0.43 2.22 23.27
N GLU A 37 -1.75 2.36 23.17
CA GLU A 37 -2.68 1.22 23.09
C GLU A 37 -2.41 0.35 21.86
N THR A 38 -2.17 0.96 20.70
CA THR A 38 -1.88 0.22 19.46
C THR A 38 -0.57 -0.58 19.57
N ARG A 39 0.44 -0.04 20.26
CA ARG A 39 1.70 -0.75 20.54
C ARG A 39 1.50 -1.92 21.51
N ALA A 40 0.62 -1.78 22.50
CA ALA A 40 0.26 -2.87 23.39
C ALA A 40 -0.41 -4.02 22.60
N ILE A 41 -1.37 -3.71 21.72
CA ILE A 41 -2.01 -4.70 20.84
C ILE A 41 -0.97 -5.39 19.93
N LEU A 42 0.00 -4.64 19.39
CA LEU A 42 1.08 -5.24 18.61
C LEU A 42 1.92 -6.23 19.43
N ALA A 43 2.25 -5.89 20.67
CA ALA A 43 2.99 -6.78 21.56
C ALA A 43 2.20 -8.06 21.85
N GLU A 44 0.91 -7.94 22.18
CA GLU A 44 0.00 -9.06 22.40
C GLU A 44 -0.15 -9.93 21.14
N ALA A 45 -0.34 -9.32 19.97
CA ALA A 45 -0.49 -10.04 18.70
C ALA A 45 0.77 -10.83 18.32
N ARG A 46 1.96 -10.29 18.61
CA ARG A 46 3.23 -10.99 18.42
C ARG A 46 3.38 -12.17 19.39
N ALA A 47 3.01 -11.97 20.67
CA ALA A 47 3.04 -13.04 21.67
C ALA A 47 2.03 -14.15 21.38
N ALA A 48 0.86 -13.81 20.84
CA ALA A 48 -0.19 -14.74 20.45
C ALA A 48 0.00 -15.35 19.03
N GLU A 49 1.10 -15.02 18.35
CA GLU A 49 1.41 -15.50 16.99
C GLU A 49 0.26 -15.27 15.99
N THR A 50 -0.37 -14.09 16.05
CA THR A 50 -1.47 -13.69 15.14
C THR A 50 -0.97 -12.70 14.09
N PRO A 51 -0.30 -13.16 13.00
CA PRO A 51 0.43 -12.30 12.08
C PRO A 51 -0.44 -11.24 11.38
N MET A 52 -1.71 -11.54 11.13
CA MET A 52 -2.65 -10.59 10.54
C MET A 52 -2.94 -9.40 11.46
N ILE A 53 -3.14 -9.66 12.77
CA ILE A 53 -3.38 -8.60 13.75
C ILE A 53 -2.11 -7.77 13.94
N ALA A 54 -0.94 -8.42 13.98
CA ALA A 54 0.34 -7.74 14.06
C ALA A 54 0.56 -6.80 12.86
N LEU A 55 0.26 -7.24 11.64
CA LEU A 55 0.40 -6.41 10.44
C LEU A 55 -0.56 -5.21 10.45
N LEU A 56 -1.82 -5.42 10.87
CA LEU A 56 -2.79 -4.35 11.02
C LEU A 56 -2.36 -3.31 12.07
N ALA A 57 -1.81 -3.76 13.20
CA ALA A 57 -1.31 -2.87 14.25
C ALA A 57 -0.12 -2.03 13.76
N VAL A 58 0.82 -2.63 13.01
CA VAL A 58 1.93 -1.90 12.37
C VAL A 58 1.41 -0.83 11.41
N ALA A 59 0.47 -1.16 10.52
CA ALA A 59 -0.11 -0.20 9.58
C ALA A 59 -0.82 0.98 10.30
N ARG A 60 -1.43 0.72 11.46
CA ARG A 60 -2.01 1.79 12.30
C ARG A 60 -0.95 2.68 12.94
N ILE A 61 0.13 2.10 13.45
CA ILE A 61 1.26 2.87 14.02
C ILE A 61 1.88 3.76 12.96
N GLU A 62 2.12 3.26 11.74
CA GLU A 62 2.63 4.07 10.63
C GLU A 62 1.74 5.27 10.33
N LYS A 63 0.41 5.06 10.31
CA LYS A 63 -0.54 6.16 10.08
C LYS A 63 -0.53 7.19 11.20
N GLN A 64 -0.38 6.75 12.46
CA GLN A 64 -0.30 7.65 13.61
C GLN A 64 0.99 8.48 13.59
N LEU A 65 2.13 7.89 13.20
CA LEU A 65 3.39 8.62 13.03
C LEU A 65 3.29 9.69 11.93
N GLU A 66 2.60 9.40 10.83
CA GLU A 66 2.33 10.41 9.79
C GLU A 66 1.49 11.58 10.36
N LEU A 67 0.49 11.30 11.19
CA LEU A 67 -0.35 12.31 11.82
C LEU A 67 0.42 13.13 12.86
N GLU A 68 1.27 12.51 13.67
CA GLU A 68 2.17 13.21 14.60
C GLU A 68 3.11 14.15 13.85
N ALA A 69 3.73 13.69 12.77
CA ALA A 69 4.61 14.51 11.94
C ALA A 69 3.87 15.70 11.32
N LYS A 70 2.61 15.52 10.91
CA LYS A 70 1.75 16.63 10.43
C LYS A 70 1.41 17.63 11.53
N LEU A 71 1.02 17.15 12.72
CA LEU A 71 0.68 18.01 13.85
C LEU A 71 1.88 18.84 14.33
N LEU A 72 3.09 18.26 14.28
CA LEU A 72 4.34 18.95 14.62
C LEU A 72 4.86 19.85 13.48
N GLY A 73 4.17 19.92 12.35
CA GLY A 73 4.60 20.69 11.18
C GLY A 73 5.86 20.13 10.49
N GLN A 74 6.27 18.91 10.82
CA GLN A 74 7.42 18.22 10.24
C GLN A 74 7.11 17.62 8.87
N LEU A 75 5.83 17.47 8.53
CA LEU A 75 5.37 17.00 7.23
C LEU A 75 4.40 18.01 6.62
N ASN A 76 4.82 18.70 5.56
CA ASN A 76 3.93 19.53 4.75
C ASN A 76 2.98 18.65 3.94
N GLU A 77 1.71 19.04 3.82
CA GLU A 77 0.65 18.27 3.15
C GLU A 77 0.95 17.97 1.66
N SER A 78 1.90 18.71 1.08
CA SER A 78 2.41 18.53 -0.28
C SER A 78 3.49 17.44 -0.41
N ALA A 79 4.06 16.94 0.69
CA ALA A 79 5.02 15.84 0.66
C ALA A 79 4.27 14.50 0.62
N ARG A 80 3.64 14.21 -0.51
CA ARG A 80 3.28 12.82 -0.83
C ARG A 80 4.58 12.07 -1.02
N VAL A 81 5.01 11.31 0.00
CA VAL A 81 6.03 10.28 -0.19
C VAL A 81 5.38 9.23 -1.09
N ALA A 82 5.64 9.32 -2.38
CA ALA A 82 5.39 8.22 -3.29
C ALA A 82 6.27 7.07 -2.82
N VAL A 83 5.71 6.14 -2.05
CA VAL A 83 6.29 4.81 -1.87
C VAL A 83 6.07 4.09 -3.20
N GLY A 84 6.82 4.54 -4.21
CA GLY A 84 7.01 3.80 -5.43
C GLY A 84 7.84 2.59 -5.05
N VAL A 85 7.21 1.44 -4.91
CA VAL A 85 7.93 0.18 -5.14
C VAL A 85 8.31 0.22 -6.62
N THR A 86 9.45 0.83 -6.91
CA THR A 86 10.12 0.60 -8.18
C THR A 86 10.64 -0.82 -8.08
N ILE A 87 9.82 -1.77 -8.52
CA ILE A 87 10.35 -3.04 -8.98
C ILE A 87 11.20 -2.66 -10.19
N GLN A 88 12.49 -2.38 -9.96
CA GLN A 88 13.47 -2.43 -11.01
C GLN A 88 13.47 -3.89 -11.46
N SER A 89 12.57 -4.24 -12.38
CA SER A 89 12.73 -5.40 -13.22
C SER A 89 13.83 -5.06 -14.22
N GLU A 90 15.05 -4.83 -13.71
CA GLU A 90 16.23 -4.95 -14.53
C GLU A 90 16.35 -6.43 -14.84
N ASP A 91 16.13 -6.73 -16.12
CA ASP A 91 16.39 -7.96 -16.85
C ASP A 91 17.22 -9.01 -16.09
N SER A 92 16.59 -9.65 -15.11
CA SER A 92 17.19 -10.80 -14.46
C SER A 92 17.26 -11.92 -15.49
N PRO A 93 18.41 -12.61 -15.64
CA PRO A 93 18.55 -13.73 -16.57
C PRO A 93 17.50 -14.84 -16.32
N ALA A 94 16.92 -14.87 -15.12
CA ALA A 94 15.81 -15.75 -14.77
C ALA A 94 14.54 -15.45 -15.60
N THR A 95 14.19 -14.19 -15.81
CA THR A 95 13.00 -13.80 -16.60
C THR A 95 13.16 -14.14 -18.08
N ALA A 96 14.37 -13.97 -18.63
CA ALA A 96 14.70 -14.37 -20.00
C ALA A 96 14.68 -15.90 -20.16
N ALA A 97 15.21 -16.64 -19.18
CA ALA A 97 15.18 -18.10 -19.17
C ALA A 97 13.76 -18.66 -19.11
N VAL A 98 12.89 -18.09 -18.26
CA VAL A 98 11.48 -18.50 -18.17
C VAL A 98 10.73 -18.21 -19.46
N LYS A 99 10.93 -17.03 -20.07
CA LYS A 99 10.29 -16.69 -21.35
C LYS A 99 10.74 -17.60 -22.50
N ASN A 100 12.02 -17.96 -22.54
CA ASN A 100 12.56 -18.92 -23.52
C ASN A 100 12.11 -20.36 -23.26
N ALA A 101 11.97 -20.76 -21.99
CA ALA A 101 11.43 -22.08 -21.64
C ALA A 101 9.96 -22.19 -22.04
N LEU A 102 9.17 -21.13 -21.79
CA LEU A 102 7.75 -21.11 -22.13
C LEU A 102 7.52 -21.15 -23.64
N SER A 103 8.26 -20.35 -24.43
CA SER A 103 8.12 -20.36 -25.89
C SER A 103 8.52 -21.70 -26.53
N ARG A 104 9.51 -22.41 -25.95
CA ARG A 104 9.88 -23.76 -26.35
C ARG A 104 8.82 -24.79 -25.99
N ALA A 105 8.21 -24.68 -24.82
CA ALA A 105 7.12 -25.57 -24.41
C ALA A 105 5.91 -25.41 -25.34
N THR A 106 5.51 -24.17 -25.66
CA THR A 106 4.36 -23.92 -26.55
C THR A 106 4.62 -24.41 -27.99
N SER A 107 5.85 -24.22 -28.50
CA SER A 107 6.20 -24.69 -29.84
C SER A 107 6.43 -26.21 -29.93
N ALA A 108 6.72 -26.89 -28.82
CA ALA A 108 6.67 -28.34 -28.74
C ALA A 108 5.22 -28.84 -28.73
N GLN A 109 4.36 -28.25 -27.90
CA GLN A 109 2.93 -28.60 -27.82
C GLN A 109 2.18 -28.40 -29.14
N LEU A 110 2.46 -27.34 -29.89
CA LEU A 110 1.88 -27.11 -31.22
C LEU A 110 2.36 -28.15 -32.25
N ARG A 111 3.61 -28.62 -32.15
CA ARG A 111 4.12 -29.70 -33.01
C ARG A 111 3.50 -31.04 -32.67
N ASP A 112 3.38 -31.37 -31.38
CA ASP A 112 2.76 -32.61 -30.92
C ASP A 112 1.27 -32.65 -31.27
N PHE A 113 0.57 -31.51 -31.14
CA PHE A 113 -0.81 -31.39 -31.61
C PHE A 113 -0.92 -31.54 -33.13
N GLY A 114 -0.02 -30.93 -33.91
CA GLY A 114 0.04 -31.12 -35.36
C GLY A 114 0.25 -32.59 -35.76
N ASN A 115 1.16 -33.28 -35.08
CA ASN A 115 1.41 -34.71 -35.30
C ASN A 115 0.21 -35.58 -34.93
N LEU A 116 -0.50 -35.24 -33.85
CA LEU A 116 -1.72 -35.94 -33.42
C LEU A 116 -2.85 -35.76 -34.44
N VAL A 117 -3.06 -34.53 -34.94
CA VAL A 117 -4.06 -34.24 -35.98
C VAL A 117 -3.71 -34.98 -37.27
N GLN A 118 -2.43 -35.00 -37.67
CA GLN A 118 -1.97 -35.75 -38.84
C GLN A 118 -2.18 -37.27 -38.70
N ALA A 119 -1.90 -37.82 -37.50
CA ALA A 119 -2.12 -39.24 -37.21
C ALA A 119 -3.62 -39.60 -37.20
N MET A 120 -4.48 -38.70 -36.71
CA MET A 120 -5.93 -38.89 -36.75
C MET A 120 -6.50 -38.80 -38.17
N SER A 121 -6.00 -37.89 -39.02
CA SER A 121 -6.41 -37.79 -40.43
C SER A 121 -5.91 -38.96 -41.29
N GLY A 122 -4.73 -39.51 -41.00
CA GLY A 122 -4.21 -40.71 -41.68
C GLY A 122 -5.03 -41.98 -41.40
N ASN A 123 -5.66 -42.07 -40.23
CA ASN A 123 -6.46 -43.24 -39.83
C ASN A 123 -7.88 -43.24 -40.44
N ILE A 124 -8.37 -42.11 -40.94
CA ILE A 124 -9.71 -41.98 -41.55
C ILE A 124 -9.70 -42.38 -43.04
N ILE A 125 -8.55 -42.35 -43.73
CA ILE A 125 -8.45 -42.71 -45.16
C ILE A 125 -8.20 -44.22 -45.36
N SER A 126 -7.78 -44.97 -44.34
CA SER A 126 -7.49 -46.42 -44.43
C SER A 126 -8.65 -47.34 -44.03
N ALA A 127 -9.82 -46.81 -43.68
CA ALA A 127 -10.97 -47.60 -43.23
C ALA A 127 -12.23 -47.27 -44.02
N ASN A 128 -12.19 -47.48 -45.34
CA ASN A 128 -13.39 -47.73 -46.13
C ASN A 128 -12.99 -48.63 -47.34
N PRO A 129 -13.40 -49.91 -47.38
CA PRO A 129 -13.21 -50.76 -48.57
C PRO A 129 -14.08 -50.32 -49.75
#